data_AF-A0A6I5A1V1-F1
#
_entry.id   AF-A0A6I5A1V1-F1
#
_cell.length_a   1.000
_cell.length_b   1.000
_cell.length_c   1.000
_cell.angle_alpha   90.00
_cell.angle_beta   90.00
_cell.angle_gamma   90.00
#
_symmetry.space_group_name_H-M   'P 1'
#
loop_
_entity.id
_entity.type
_entity.pdbx_description
1 polymer ?
#
loop_
_entity_poly.entity_id
_entity_poly.type
_entity_poly.pdbx_seq_one_letter_code
_entity_poly.pdbx_strand_id
1 'polypeptide(L)'
;MSTSIKQSMIDQFMQTRINNRENNYLHPSYLLEKQLLGSISQGDEEKALKILTSINHDQRPKLADIPIRSLKNSLICSCTLFTRAIIQGGVQPETAFTLSDAYIREIENLHDQSQLEKMEYDMLKHFIIVLNDEETLPYSKIVNQAITYIHDNILEDLTLDMIAEHSYVSPSYLSHLFKKEVGISIVQFINKKRIEESKYFLLHTSTSISDIASLFCFCNQSYYTSLFKKYIDMTPKEFREQHMQPVMG
;
A
#
# COMPACT_ATOMS: atom_id res chain seq x y z
N MET A 1 -6.42 19.61 -23.10
CA MET A 1 -6.53 18.55 -24.15
C MET A 1 -7.27 17.36 -23.57
N SER A 2 -8.36 16.94 -24.22
CA SER A 2 -9.29 15.90 -23.78
C SER A 2 -8.66 14.50 -23.80
N THR A 3 -8.39 13.93 -22.64
CA THR A 3 -7.93 12.55 -22.46
C THR A 3 -9.12 11.60 -22.58
N SER A 4 -9.60 11.35 -23.80
CA SER A 4 -10.70 10.40 -24.02
C SER A 4 -10.19 8.97 -23.89
N ILE A 5 -10.75 8.21 -22.96
CA ILE A 5 -10.62 6.75 -22.91
C ILE A 5 -11.05 6.18 -24.27
N LYS A 6 -10.35 5.16 -24.78
CA LYS A 6 -10.73 4.50 -26.05
C LYS A 6 -12.11 3.85 -25.90
N GLN A 7 -13.05 4.20 -26.78
CA GLN A 7 -14.40 3.66 -26.79
C GLN A 7 -14.43 2.12 -26.75
N SER A 8 -13.49 1.46 -27.45
CA SER A 8 -13.35 0.01 -27.45
C SER A 8 -13.18 -0.62 -26.06
N MET A 9 -12.52 0.08 -25.13
CA MET A 9 -12.35 -0.39 -23.76
C MET A 9 -13.64 -0.27 -22.96
N ILE A 10 -14.41 0.80 -23.20
CA ILE A 10 -15.73 1.01 -22.58
C ILE A 10 -16.69 -0.09 -23.04
N ASP A 11 -16.67 -0.41 -24.33
CA ASP A 11 -17.50 -1.46 -24.92
C ASP A 11 -17.12 -2.84 -24.36
N GLN A 12 -15.82 -3.14 -24.25
CA GLN A 12 -15.33 -4.39 -23.65
C GLN A 12 -15.73 -4.52 -22.18
N PHE A 13 -15.64 -3.43 -21.41
CA PHE A 13 -16.09 -3.41 -20.01
C PHE A 13 -17.60 -3.72 -19.91
N MET A 14 -18.42 -3.08 -20.74
CA MET A 14 -19.87 -3.32 -20.74
C MET A 14 -20.22 -4.75 -21.13
N GLN A 15 -19.58 -5.31 -22.17
CA GLN A 15 -19.76 -6.70 -22.58
C GLN A 15 -19.37 -7.67 -21.48
N THR A 16 -18.21 -7.46 -20.84
CA THR A 16 -17.76 -8.28 -19.70
C THR A 16 -18.77 -8.24 -18.55
N ARG A 17 -19.33 -7.06 -18.26
CA ARG A 17 -20.33 -6.91 -17.19
C ARG A 17 -21.62 -7.66 -17.48
N ILE A 18 -22.07 -7.68 -18.74
CA ILE A 18 -23.23 -8.47 -19.17
C ILE A 18 -22.94 -9.96 -19.00
N ASN A 19 -21.81 -10.42 -19.54
CA ASN A 19 -21.39 -11.83 -19.45
C ASN A 19 -21.27 -12.30 -17.99
N ASN A 20 -20.70 -11.50 -17.09
CA ASN A 20 -20.60 -11.87 -15.68
C ASN A 20 -21.99 -12.04 -15.03
N ARG A 21 -22.95 -11.19 -15.37
CA ARG A 21 -24.34 -11.31 -14.88
C ARG A 21 -25.04 -12.55 -15.44
N GLU A 22 -24.88 -12.82 -16.73
CA GLU A 22 -25.48 -14.00 -17.37
C GLU A 22 -24.94 -15.31 -16.78
N ASN A 23 -23.65 -15.33 -16.43
CA ASN A 23 -22.99 -16.50 -15.86
C ASN A 23 -23.03 -16.55 -14.31
N ASN A 24 -23.75 -15.64 -13.65
CA ASN A 24 -23.76 -15.49 -12.18
C ASN A 24 -22.35 -15.43 -11.56
N TYR A 25 -21.37 -14.92 -12.30
CA TYR A 25 -20.00 -14.77 -11.83
C TYR A 25 -19.86 -13.55 -10.93
N LEU A 26 -19.27 -13.74 -9.75
CA LEU A 26 -18.90 -12.68 -8.82
C LEU A 26 -17.38 -12.67 -8.65
N HIS A 27 -16.79 -11.48 -8.65
CA HIS A 27 -15.39 -11.35 -8.27
C HIS A 27 -15.20 -11.71 -6.79
N PRO A 28 -14.01 -12.18 -6.40
CA PRO A 28 -13.68 -12.40 -4.99
C PRO A 28 -14.03 -11.18 -4.15
N SER A 29 -14.55 -11.42 -2.95
CA SER A 29 -14.97 -10.36 -2.04
C SER A 29 -13.82 -9.42 -1.73
N TYR A 30 -14.00 -8.12 -2.03
CA TYR A 30 -13.05 -7.08 -1.67
C TYR A 30 -12.74 -7.07 -0.16
N LEU A 31 -13.69 -7.49 0.67
CA LEU A 31 -13.48 -7.65 2.10
C LEU A 31 -12.45 -8.76 2.41
N LEU A 32 -12.54 -9.90 1.73
CA LEU A 32 -11.58 -11.00 1.90
C LEU A 32 -10.19 -10.59 1.42
N GLU A 33 -10.08 -9.85 0.33
CA GLU A 33 -8.81 -9.28 -0.12
C GLU A 33 -8.19 -8.39 0.97
N LYS A 34 -8.94 -7.42 1.52
CA LYS A 34 -8.46 -6.59 2.63
C LYS A 34 -8.02 -7.42 3.84
N GLN A 35 -8.79 -8.45 4.20
CA GLN A 35 -8.45 -9.33 5.32
C GLN A 35 -7.17 -10.14 5.05
N LEU A 36 -6.97 -10.59 3.81
CA LEU A 36 -5.75 -11.28 3.39
C LEU A 36 -4.54 -10.35 3.53
N LEU A 37 -4.60 -9.14 2.97
CA LEU A 37 -3.52 -8.16 3.05
C LEU A 37 -3.18 -7.80 4.50
N GLY A 38 -4.19 -7.58 5.33
CA GLY A 38 -3.99 -7.30 6.76
C GLY A 38 -3.36 -8.47 7.53
N SER A 39 -3.67 -9.71 7.14
CA SER A 39 -3.06 -10.89 7.79
C SER A 39 -1.61 -11.07 7.34
N ILE A 40 -1.32 -10.82 6.06
CA ILE A 40 0.06 -10.82 5.54
C ILE A 40 0.88 -9.74 6.21
N SER A 41 0.40 -8.49 6.31
CA SER A 41 1.16 -7.39 6.92
C SER A 41 1.46 -7.59 8.41
N GLN A 42 0.67 -8.42 9.09
CA GLN A 42 0.92 -8.81 10.49
C GLN A 42 1.87 -10.02 10.62
N GLY A 43 2.14 -10.71 9.51
CA GLY A 43 2.90 -11.95 9.48
C GLY A 43 2.15 -13.17 10.00
N ASP A 44 0.81 -13.13 9.99
CA ASP A 44 -0.07 -14.23 10.42
C ASP A 44 -0.30 -15.21 9.26
N GLU A 45 0.61 -16.19 9.13
CA GLU A 45 0.57 -17.21 8.08
C GLU A 45 -0.70 -18.05 8.11
N GLU A 46 -1.12 -18.52 9.29
CA GLU A 46 -2.25 -19.43 9.42
C GLU A 46 -3.55 -18.76 8.94
N LYS A 47 -3.78 -17.52 9.36
CA LYS A 47 -4.95 -16.75 8.95
C LYS A 47 -4.89 -16.37 7.48
N ALA A 48 -3.72 -15.93 6.99
CA ALA A 48 -3.55 -15.58 5.58
C ALA A 48 -3.83 -16.78 4.66
N LEU A 49 -3.32 -17.98 5.00
CA LEU A 49 -3.57 -19.20 4.25
C LEU A 49 -5.07 -19.55 4.23
N LYS A 50 -5.75 -19.49 5.38
CA LYS A 50 -7.20 -19.76 5.46
C LYS A 50 -8.00 -18.83 4.55
N ILE A 51 -7.67 -17.53 4.54
CA ILE A 51 -8.36 -16.54 3.70
C ILE A 51 -8.05 -16.78 2.21
N LEU A 52 -6.79 -17.05 1.85
CA LEU A 52 -6.41 -17.34 0.46
C LEU A 52 -7.13 -18.59 -0.06
N THR A 53 -7.23 -19.66 0.74
CA THR A 53 -8.00 -20.85 0.38
C THR A 53 -9.47 -20.52 0.17
N SER A 54 -10.07 -19.65 1.01
CA SER A 54 -11.45 -19.19 0.82
C SER A 54 -11.63 -18.38 -0.46
N ILE A 55 -10.68 -17.51 -0.81
CA ILE A 55 -10.71 -16.70 -2.05
C ILE A 55 -10.62 -17.62 -3.27
N ASN A 56 -9.77 -18.64 -3.20
CA ASN A 56 -9.55 -19.61 -4.27
C ASN A 56 -10.64 -20.69 -4.37
N HIS A 57 -11.60 -20.72 -3.45
CA HIS A 57 -12.77 -21.60 -3.56
C HIS A 57 -13.70 -21.15 -4.70
N ASP A 58 -13.79 -19.85 -4.93
CA ASP A 58 -14.58 -19.26 -6.01
C ASP A 58 -13.84 -19.36 -7.36
N GLN A 59 -14.59 -19.28 -8.45
CA GLN A 59 -14.01 -19.30 -9.79
C GLN A 59 -13.12 -18.06 -10.00
N ARG A 60 -11.89 -18.27 -10.48
CA ARG A 60 -10.98 -17.17 -10.82
C ARG A 60 -11.48 -16.37 -12.03
N PRO A 61 -11.15 -15.08 -12.13
CA PRO A 61 -11.46 -14.28 -13.31
C PRO A 61 -10.78 -14.85 -14.57
N LYS A 62 -11.48 -14.81 -15.71
CA LYS A 62 -10.88 -15.09 -17.02
C LYS A 62 -10.14 -13.84 -17.52
N LEU A 63 -8.83 -13.83 -17.35
CA LEU A 63 -7.91 -12.74 -17.70
C LEU A 63 -7.20 -12.95 -19.05
N ALA A 64 -7.35 -14.13 -19.65
CA ALA A 64 -6.84 -14.46 -20.98
C ALA A 64 -7.66 -15.62 -21.59
N ASP A 65 -7.55 -15.83 -22.90
CA ASP A 65 -8.23 -16.93 -23.58
C ASP A 65 -7.66 -18.31 -23.23
N ILE A 66 -6.37 -18.37 -22.97
CA ILE A 66 -5.67 -19.60 -22.59
C ILE A 66 -5.73 -19.74 -21.05
N PRO A 67 -6.27 -20.84 -20.49
CA PRO A 67 -6.44 -21.01 -19.05
C PRO A 67 -5.15 -20.80 -18.24
N ILE A 68 -4.03 -21.40 -18.68
CA ILE A 68 -2.72 -21.23 -18.04
C ILE A 68 -2.29 -19.76 -18.05
N ARG A 69 -2.49 -19.04 -19.16
CA ARG A 69 -2.15 -17.62 -19.23
C ARG A 69 -3.03 -16.78 -18.31
N SER A 70 -4.32 -17.12 -18.21
CA SER A 70 -5.26 -16.47 -17.29
C SER A 70 -4.82 -16.65 -15.83
N LEU A 71 -4.39 -17.87 -15.46
CA LEU A 71 -3.88 -18.17 -14.13
C LEU A 71 -2.60 -17.40 -13.84
N LYS A 72 -1.62 -17.38 -14.75
CA LYS A 72 -0.39 -16.57 -14.60
C LYS A 72 -0.69 -15.10 -14.33
N ASN A 73 -1.61 -14.50 -15.11
CA ASN A 73 -2.02 -13.11 -14.89
C ASN A 73 -2.62 -12.92 -13.49
N SER A 74 -3.45 -13.85 -13.01
CA SER A 74 -4.00 -13.81 -11.65
C SER A 74 -2.90 -13.89 -10.59
N LEU A 75 -1.91 -14.77 -10.75
CA LEU A 75 -0.80 -14.92 -9.80
C LEU A 75 0.11 -13.70 -9.75
N ILE A 76 0.32 -13.01 -10.88
CA ILE A 76 1.07 -11.76 -10.92
C ILE A 76 0.32 -10.67 -10.13
N CYS A 77 -1.02 -10.63 -10.21
CA CYS A 77 -1.83 -9.76 -9.34
C CYS A 77 -1.67 -10.14 -7.86
N SER A 78 -1.74 -11.43 -7.51
CA SER A 78 -1.49 -11.91 -6.15
C SER A 78 -0.09 -11.51 -5.65
N CYS A 79 0.95 -11.68 -6.47
CA CYS A 79 2.32 -11.28 -6.17
C CYS A 79 2.42 -9.78 -5.89
N THR A 80 1.76 -8.96 -6.73
CA THR A 80 1.69 -7.50 -6.52
C THR A 80 1.04 -7.17 -5.18
N LEU A 81 -0.08 -7.80 -4.86
CA LEU A 81 -0.80 -7.60 -3.61
C LEU A 81 0.01 -8.01 -2.38
N PHE A 82 0.66 -9.18 -2.41
CA PHE A 82 1.50 -9.66 -1.33
C PHE A 82 2.70 -8.73 -1.12
N THR A 83 3.29 -8.22 -2.21
CA THR A 83 4.36 -7.22 -2.16
C THR A 83 3.93 -5.97 -1.42
N ARG A 84 2.73 -5.44 -1.71
CA ARG A 84 2.21 -4.28 -0.97
C ARG A 84 1.96 -4.61 0.49
N ALA A 85 1.43 -5.79 0.79
CA ALA A 85 1.15 -6.19 2.15
C ALA A 85 2.42 -6.38 3.00
N ILE A 86 3.51 -6.94 2.46
CA ILE A 86 4.76 -7.07 3.23
C ILE A 86 5.50 -5.74 3.39
N ILE A 87 5.40 -4.84 2.41
CA ILE A 87 5.90 -3.45 2.56
C ILE A 87 5.12 -2.74 3.67
N GLN A 88 3.79 -2.92 3.68
CA GLN A 88 2.93 -2.49 4.78
C GLN A 88 3.28 -3.22 6.09
N GLY A 89 3.77 -4.46 6.05
CA GLY A 89 4.26 -5.13 7.24
C GLY A 89 5.61 -4.59 7.76
N GLY A 90 6.35 -3.84 6.95
CA GLY A 90 7.66 -3.28 7.33
C GLY A 90 8.83 -3.61 6.42
N VAL A 91 8.64 -4.52 5.45
CA VAL A 91 9.73 -4.95 4.56
C VAL A 91 10.19 -3.79 3.70
N GLN A 92 11.51 -3.64 3.53
CA GLN A 92 12.07 -2.65 2.62
C GLN A 92 11.52 -2.84 1.20
N PRO A 93 11.11 -1.75 0.51
CA PRO A 93 10.57 -1.87 -0.85
C PRO A 93 11.50 -2.61 -1.81
N GLU A 94 12.80 -2.37 -1.76
CA GLU A 94 13.77 -3.05 -2.64
C GLU A 94 13.78 -4.56 -2.43
N THR A 95 13.78 -5.02 -1.18
CA THR A 95 13.70 -6.45 -0.84
C THR A 95 12.38 -7.05 -1.32
N ALA A 96 11.26 -6.37 -1.07
CA ALA A 96 9.94 -6.82 -1.48
C ALA A 96 9.79 -6.88 -3.02
N PHE A 97 10.32 -5.88 -3.75
CA PHE A 97 10.31 -5.87 -5.20
C PHE A 97 11.24 -6.93 -5.79
N THR A 98 12.43 -7.14 -5.21
CA THR A 98 13.34 -8.21 -5.62
C THR A 98 12.68 -9.59 -5.49
N LEU A 99 11.98 -9.82 -4.36
CA LEU A 99 11.22 -11.05 -4.13
C LEU A 99 10.09 -11.19 -5.17
N SER A 100 9.33 -10.13 -5.41
CA SER A 100 8.28 -10.09 -6.43
C SER A 100 8.81 -10.41 -7.82
N ASP A 101 9.94 -9.84 -8.22
CA ASP A 101 10.56 -10.06 -9.51
C ASP A 101 10.99 -11.52 -9.71
N ALA A 102 11.50 -12.17 -8.65
CA ALA A 102 11.85 -13.57 -8.68
C ALA A 102 10.60 -14.45 -8.92
N TYR A 103 9.51 -14.19 -8.18
CA TYR A 103 8.27 -14.94 -8.34
C TYR A 103 7.57 -14.68 -9.67
N ILE A 104 7.54 -13.44 -10.17
CA ILE A 104 6.95 -13.13 -11.48
C ILE A 104 7.70 -13.88 -12.59
N ARG A 105 9.04 -13.94 -12.52
CA ARG A 105 9.84 -14.74 -13.47
C ARG A 105 9.52 -16.22 -13.38
N GLU A 106 9.40 -16.76 -12.17
CA GLU A 106 9.05 -18.18 -11.97
C GLU A 106 7.64 -18.50 -12.51
N ILE A 107 6.65 -17.66 -12.22
CA ILE A 107 5.28 -17.77 -12.74
C ILE A 107 5.29 -17.77 -14.28
N GLU A 108 6.10 -16.93 -14.91
CA GLU A 108 6.21 -16.87 -16.38
C GLU A 108 6.82 -18.16 -16.96
N ASN A 109 7.72 -18.83 -16.24
CA ASN A 109 8.38 -20.06 -16.71
C ASN A 109 7.58 -21.34 -16.45
N LEU A 110 6.59 -21.32 -15.55
CA LEU A 110 5.74 -22.48 -15.29
C LEU A 110 4.71 -22.71 -16.40
N HIS A 111 4.44 -23.97 -16.74
CA HIS A 111 3.47 -24.33 -17.78
C HIS A 111 2.43 -25.35 -17.30
N ASP A 112 2.49 -25.76 -16.04
CA ASP A 112 1.55 -26.69 -15.43
C ASP A 112 0.58 -25.96 -14.48
N GLN A 113 -0.70 -26.31 -14.57
CA GLN A 113 -1.74 -25.66 -13.77
C GLN A 113 -1.60 -25.98 -12.28
N SER A 114 -1.32 -27.23 -11.92
CA SER A 114 -1.20 -27.64 -10.51
C SER A 114 0.02 -27.00 -9.83
N GLN A 115 1.13 -26.88 -10.58
CA GLN A 115 2.32 -26.16 -10.12
C GLN A 115 2.05 -24.67 -9.90
N LEU A 116 1.31 -24.02 -10.81
CA LEU A 116 0.91 -22.62 -10.65
C LEU A 116 -0.02 -22.41 -9.45
N GLU A 117 -1.00 -23.29 -9.25
CA GLU A 117 -1.89 -23.23 -8.08
C GLU A 117 -1.11 -23.39 -6.77
N LYS A 118 -0.18 -24.35 -6.72
CA LYS A 118 0.71 -24.53 -5.56
C LYS A 118 1.63 -23.33 -5.34
N MET A 119 2.15 -22.74 -6.42
CA MET A 119 3.06 -21.60 -6.39
C MET A 119 2.47 -20.41 -5.63
N GLU A 120 1.15 -20.16 -5.72
CA GLU A 120 0.53 -19.05 -5.00
C GLU A 120 0.64 -19.20 -3.47
N TYR A 121 0.46 -20.41 -2.95
CA TYR A 121 0.57 -20.70 -1.52
C TYR A 121 2.01 -20.67 -1.04
N ASP A 122 2.94 -21.22 -1.84
CA ASP A 122 4.37 -21.18 -1.53
C ASP A 122 4.90 -19.74 -1.55
N MET A 123 4.43 -18.93 -2.50
CA MET A 123 4.68 -17.50 -2.57
C MET A 123 4.15 -16.77 -1.33
N LEU A 124 2.89 -16.97 -0.95
CA LEU A 124 2.32 -16.36 0.26
C LEU A 124 3.19 -16.64 1.51
N LYS A 125 3.58 -17.91 1.71
CA LYS A 125 4.42 -18.31 2.85
C LYS A 125 5.78 -17.62 2.82
N HIS A 126 6.45 -17.62 1.67
CA HIS A 126 7.77 -17.02 1.56
C HIS A 126 7.73 -15.50 1.81
N PHE A 127 6.70 -14.81 1.31
CA PHE A 127 6.50 -13.38 1.61
C PHE A 127 6.35 -13.14 3.12
N ILE A 128 5.59 -13.98 3.82
CA ILE A 128 5.42 -13.89 5.28
C ILE A 128 6.72 -14.25 6.03
N ILE A 129 7.49 -15.22 5.55
CA ILE A 129 8.81 -15.56 6.09
C ILE A 129 9.74 -14.35 5.98
N VAL A 130 9.85 -13.74 4.80
CA VAL A 130 10.66 -12.53 4.59
C VAL A 130 10.21 -11.40 5.52
N LEU A 131 8.90 -11.19 5.67
CA LEU A 131 8.39 -10.20 6.61
C LEU A 131 8.78 -10.47 8.07
N ASN A 132 8.78 -11.74 8.48
CA ASN A 132 9.12 -12.12 9.84
C ASN A 132 10.64 -12.23 10.08
N ASP A 133 11.46 -12.12 9.04
CA ASP A 133 12.92 -12.17 9.14
C ASP A 133 13.50 -10.79 9.53
N GLU A 134 14.09 -10.73 10.72
CA GLU A 134 14.68 -9.51 11.29
C GLU A 134 15.81 -8.94 10.44
N GLU A 135 16.51 -9.74 9.63
CA GLU A 135 17.60 -9.23 8.77
C GLU A 135 17.08 -8.35 7.62
N THR A 136 15.82 -8.49 7.22
CA THR A 136 15.26 -7.79 6.05
C THR A 136 14.54 -6.49 6.39
N LEU A 137 14.26 -6.26 7.68
CA LEU A 137 13.58 -5.08 8.18
C LEU A 137 14.59 -3.98 8.52
N PRO A 138 14.30 -2.70 8.19
CA PRO A 138 15.21 -1.59 8.52
C PRO A 138 15.28 -1.31 10.03
N TYR A 139 14.28 -1.76 10.76
CA TYR A 139 13.97 -1.48 12.16
C TYR A 139 13.33 -2.73 12.77
N SER A 140 13.12 -2.75 14.07
CA SER A 140 12.35 -3.81 14.73
C SER A 140 10.93 -3.91 14.14
N LYS A 141 10.34 -5.10 14.22
CA LYS A 141 8.96 -5.37 13.78
C LYS A 141 7.96 -4.36 14.35
N ILE A 142 8.12 -3.99 15.62
CA ILE A 142 7.27 -3.03 16.34
C ILE A 142 7.36 -1.64 15.72
N VAL A 143 8.58 -1.15 15.45
CA VAL A 143 8.79 0.18 14.85
C VAL A 143 8.28 0.22 13.42
N ASN A 144 8.48 -0.85 12.65
CA ASN A 144 7.94 -0.92 11.29
C ASN A 144 6.41 -0.93 11.25
N GLN A 145 5.75 -1.70 12.11
CA GLN A 145 4.29 -1.69 12.24
C GLN A 145 3.77 -0.29 12.58
N ALA A 146 4.46 0.43 13.47
CA ALA A 146 4.11 1.81 13.80
C ALA A 146 4.26 2.76 12.59
N ILE A 147 5.36 2.65 11.83
CA ILE A 147 5.60 3.46 10.61
C ILE A 147 4.49 3.24 9.59
N THR A 148 4.12 1.98 9.37
CA THR A 148 3.05 1.62 8.46
C THR A 148 1.73 2.22 8.89
N TYR A 149 1.35 2.01 10.15
CA TYR A 149 0.09 2.53 10.65
C TYR A 149 0.02 4.05 10.53
N ILE A 150 1.14 4.75 10.72
CA ILE A 150 1.25 6.20 10.48
C ILE A 150 0.99 6.54 9.00
N HIS A 151 1.55 5.79 8.05
CA HIS A 151 1.35 6.05 6.61
C HIS A 151 -0.11 5.83 6.21
N ASP A 152 -0.73 4.74 6.64
CA ASP A 152 -2.10 4.39 6.25
C ASP A 152 -3.15 5.38 6.80
N ASN A 153 -2.83 6.05 7.91
CA ASN A 153 -3.73 6.95 8.63
C ASN A 153 -3.16 8.39 8.71
N ILE A 154 -2.33 8.80 7.74
CA ILE A 154 -1.58 10.07 7.80
C ILE A 154 -2.49 11.33 7.81
N LEU A 155 -3.70 11.19 7.25
CA LEU A 155 -4.76 12.21 7.18
C LEU A 155 -5.73 12.15 8.37
N GLU A 156 -5.46 11.31 9.36
CA GLU A 156 -6.24 11.19 10.58
C GLU A 156 -5.50 11.83 11.76
N ASP A 157 -6.22 12.13 12.85
CA ASP A 157 -5.64 12.65 14.08
C ASP A 157 -4.93 11.53 14.86
N LEU A 158 -3.70 11.23 14.43
CA LEU A 158 -2.85 10.19 15.01
C LEU A 158 -2.35 10.56 16.41
N THR A 159 -2.66 9.72 17.39
CA THR A 159 -2.10 9.79 18.75
C THR A 159 -1.09 8.67 18.99
N LEU A 160 -0.15 8.89 19.92
CA LEU A 160 0.82 7.85 20.30
C LEU A 160 0.12 6.59 20.85
N ASP A 161 -0.97 6.78 21.58
CA ASP A 161 -1.76 5.68 22.16
C ASP A 161 -2.36 4.79 21.07
N MET A 162 -2.96 5.38 20.03
CA MET A 162 -3.51 4.62 18.89
C MET A 162 -2.43 3.80 18.16
N ILE A 163 -1.25 4.39 17.95
CA ILE A 163 -0.14 3.72 17.26
C ILE A 163 0.39 2.58 18.14
N ALA A 164 0.52 2.81 19.45
CA ALA A 164 1.01 1.81 20.40
C ALA A 164 0.03 0.65 20.57
N GLU A 165 -1.28 0.93 20.59
CA GLU A 165 -2.33 -0.09 20.59
C GLU A 165 -2.26 -0.96 19.33
N HIS A 166 -2.10 -0.34 18.15
CA HIS A 166 -1.95 -1.07 16.89
C HIS A 166 -0.70 -1.96 16.86
N SER A 167 0.38 -1.52 17.52
CA SER A 167 1.63 -2.28 17.65
C SER A 167 1.66 -3.19 18.88
N TYR A 168 0.56 -3.34 19.62
CA TYR A 168 0.44 -4.18 20.83
C TYR A 168 1.50 -3.93 21.91
N VAL A 169 1.88 -2.66 22.12
CA VAL A 169 2.88 -2.26 23.10
C VAL A 169 2.43 -1.04 23.90
N SER A 170 3.12 -0.76 25.01
CA SER A 170 2.86 0.47 25.75
C SER A 170 3.34 1.72 24.97
N PRO A 171 2.63 2.85 25.07
CA PRO A 171 3.02 4.12 24.45
C PRO A 171 4.46 4.55 24.80
N SER A 172 4.85 4.38 26.07
CA SER A 172 6.18 4.72 26.56
C SER A 172 7.27 3.87 25.91
N TYR A 173 7.05 2.56 25.83
CA TYR A 173 7.97 1.65 25.16
C TYR A 173 8.12 1.98 23.68
N LEU A 174 7.00 2.17 22.97
CA LEU A 174 7.02 2.52 21.55
C LEU A 174 7.76 3.84 21.32
N SER A 175 7.48 4.87 22.10
CA SER A 175 8.16 6.17 21.95
C SER A 175 9.66 6.07 22.16
N HIS A 176 10.12 5.26 23.12
CA HIS A 176 11.54 5.07 23.37
C HIS A 176 12.22 4.27 22.25
N LEU A 177 11.61 3.14 21.86
CA LEU A 177 12.12 2.25 20.82
C LEU A 177 12.18 2.96 19.47
N PHE A 178 11.11 3.65 19.08
CA PHE A 178 11.04 4.38 17.82
C PHE A 178 12.12 5.46 17.74
N LYS A 179 12.31 6.26 18.80
CA LYS A 179 13.35 7.28 18.81
C LYS A 179 14.76 6.67 18.74
N LYS A 180 14.97 5.52 19.39
CA LYS A 180 16.25 4.80 19.37
C LYS A 180 16.59 4.30 17.97
N GLU A 181 15.63 3.74 17.25
CA GLU A 181 15.85 3.10 15.95
C GLU A 181 15.75 4.09 14.78
N VAL A 182 14.74 4.96 14.78
CA VAL A 182 14.47 5.92 13.70
C VAL A 182 15.27 7.22 13.88
N GLY A 183 15.77 7.50 15.09
CA GLY A 183 16.59 8.67 15.42
C GLY A 183 15.80 9.97 15.68
N ILE A 184 14.50 10.00 15.42
CA ILE A 184 13.60 11.12 15.69
C ILE A 184 12.36 10.66 16.45
N SER A 185 11.65 11.59 17.10
CA SER A 185 10.40 11.21 17.79
C SER A 185 9.29 10.87 16.79
N ILE A 186 8.32 10.06 17.22
CA ILE A 186 7.13 9.71 16.42
C ILE A 186 6.39 10.95 15.92
N VAL A 187 6.20 11.96 16.79
CA VAL A 187 5.56 13.22 16.42
C VAL A 187 6.34 13.97 15.34
N GLN A 188 7.67 13.98 15.42
CA GLN A 188 8.52 14.59 14.38
C GLN A 188 8.42 13.82 13.07
N PHE A 189 8.35 12.48 13.12
CA PHE A 189 8.19 11.64 11.96
C PHE A 189 6.85 11.89 11.25
N ILE A 190 5.74 11.88 12.00
CA ILE A 190 4.38 12.16 11.48
C ILE A 190 4.35 13.53 10.80
N ASN A 191 4.84 14.58 11.49
CA ASN A 191 4.87 15.93 10.93
C ASN A 191 5.72 16.00 9.65
N LYS A 192 6.90 15.38 9.63
CA LYS A 192 7.74 15.33 8.43
C LYS A 192 7.02 14.65 7.27
N LYS A 193 6.32 13.54 7.53
CA LYS A 193 5.56 12.82 6.49
C LYS A 193 4.36 13.61 5.97
N ARG A 194 3.58 14.24 6.84
CA ARG A 194 2.48 15.14 6.45
C ARG A 194 2.96 16.29 5.56
N ILE A 195 4.10 16.90 5.88
CA ILE A 195 4.73 17.94 5.05
C ILE A 195 5.17 17.39 3.69
N GLU A 196 5.77 16.19 3.67
CA GLU A 196 6.20 15.57 2.43
C GLU A 196 5.01 15.27 1.49
N GLU A 197 3.91 14.73 2.01
CA GLU A 197 2.72 14.40 1.22
C GLU A 197 1.92 15.64 0.80
N SER A 198 1.89 16.69 1.62
CA SER A 198 1.17 17.92 1.28
C SER A 198 1.74 18.61 0.04
N LYS A 199 3.01 18.36 -0.32
CA LYS A 199 3.63 18.85 -1.56
C LYS A 199 2.81 18.47 -2.80
N TYR A 200 2.26 17.27 -2.85
CA TYR A 200 1.44 16.83 -3.97
C TYR A 200 0.23 17.77 -4.18
N PHE A 201 -0.50 18.08 -3.12
CA PHE A 201 -1.65 18.98 -3.17
C PHE A 201 -1.25 20.43 -3.50
N LEU A 202 -0.08 20.87 -3.03
CA LEU A 202 0.45 22.19 -3.39
C LEU A 202 0.70 22.32 -4.90
N LEU A 203 1.16 21.25 -5.56
CA LEU A 203 1.53 21.25 -6.98
C LEU A 203 0.38 20.95 -7.93
N HIS A 204 -0.56 20.10 -7.51
CA HIS A 204 -1.56 19.52 -8.41
C HIS A 204 -2.98 20.02 -8.17
N THR A 205 -3.19 20.92 -7.21
CA THR A 205 -4.52 21.46 -6.89
C THR A 205 -4.47 22.96 -6.64
N SER A 206 -5.62 23.63 -6.77
CA SER A 206 -5.83 25.03 -6.37
C SER A 206 -6.29 25.18 -4.91
N THR A 207 -6.30 24.09 -4.12
CA THR A 207 -6.74 24.07 -2.73
C THR A 207 -5.97 25.10 -1.89
N SER A 208 -6.64 25.81 -0.98
CA SER A 208 -5.98 26.85 -0.19
C SER A 208 -4.93 26.25 0.76
N ILE A 209 -3.93 27.03 1.15
CA ILE A 209 -2.88 26.58 2.09
C ILE A 209 -3.52 26.20 3.44
N SER A 210 -4.56 26.93 3.87
CA SER A 210 -5.31 26.63 5.10
C SER A 210 -6.05 25.30 5.02
N ASP A 211 -6.68 25.01 3.88
CA ASP A 211 -7.42 23.75 3.69
C ASP A 211 -6.45 22.56 3.60
N ILE A 212 -5.30 22.73 2.94
CA ILE A 212 -4.23 21.71 2.94
C ILE A 212 -3.72 21.48 4.36
N ALA A 213 -3.47 22.53 5.14
CA ALA A 213 -3.04 22.39 6.53
C ALA A 213 -4.08 21.61 7.35
N SER A 214 -5.37 21.89 7.15
CA SER A 214 -6.47 21.20 7.84
C SER A 214 -6.61 19.74 7.39
N LEU A 215 -6.47 19.45 6.09
CA LEU A 215 -6.50 18.11 5.51
C LEU A 215 -5.42 17.21 6.11
N PHE A 216 -4.22 17.75 6.35
CA PHE A 216 -3.11 17.04 7.00
C PHE A 216 -3.11 17.21 8.53
N CYS A 217 -4.26 17.52 9.14
CA CYS A 217 -4.46 17.59 10.59
C CYS A 217 -3.47 18.51 11.33
N PHE A 218 -3.04 19.61 10.72
CA PHE A 218 -2.32 20.66 11.44
C PHE A 218 -3.30 21.58 12.15
N CYS A 219 -2.98 21.97 13.39
CA CYS A 219 -3.85 22.80 14.21
C CYS A 219 -4.16 24.19 13.61
N ASN A 220 -3.27 24.71 12.75
CA ASN A 220 -3.49 25.92 11.96
C ASN A 220 -2.47 26.05 10.82
N GLN A 221 -2.78 26.94 9.88
CA GLN A 221 -1.93 27.27 8.73
C GLN A 221 -0.54 27.79 9.14
N SER A 222 -0.43 28.58 10.21
CA SER A 222 0.84 29.18 10.64
C SER A 222 1.83 28.11 11.08
N TYR A 223 1.38 27.15 11.90
CA TYR A 223 2.19 26.02 12.34
C TYR A 223 2.63 25.13 11.18
N TYR A 224 1.70 24.81 10.27
CA TYR A 224 2.01 24.12 9.01
C TYR A 224 3.09 24.85 8.21
N THR A 225 2.96 26.17 8.02
CA THR A 225 3.90 26.99 7.26
C THR A 225 5.29 27.01 7.92
N SER A 226 5.37 27.12 9.24
CA SER A 226 6.65 27.07 9.96
C SER A 226 7.34 25.71 9.83
N LEU A 227 6.59 24.62 9.94
CA LEU A 227 7.13 23.27 9.75
C LEU A 227 7.54 23.00 8.30
N PHE A 228 6.74 23.44 7.34
CA PHE A 228 7.06 23.31 5.93
C PHE A 228 8.37 24.03 5.63
N LYS A 229 8.53 25.28 6.09
CA LYS A 229 9.78 26.04 5.96
C LYS A 229 10.95 25.35 6.67
N LYS A 230 10.73 24.76 7.83
CA LYS A 230 11.78 24.02 8.56
C LYS A 230 12.29 22.80 7.78
N TYR A 231 11.42 22.05 7.11
CA TYR A 231 11.80 20.80 6.45
C TYR A 231 12.16 20.95 4.97
N ILE A 232 11.58 21.92 4.28
CA ILE A 232 11.72 22.14 2.83
C ILE A 232 12.54 23.40 2.51
N ASP A 233 12.85 24.22 3.52
CA ASP A 233 13.58 25.50 3.38
C ASP A 233 12.85 26.58 2.58
N MET A 234 11.54 26.42 2.39
CA MET A 234 10.66 27.34 1.65
C MET A 234 9.29 27.39 2.31
N THR A 235 8.52 28.45 2.14
CA THR A 235 7.11 28.46 2.54
C THR A 235 6.24 27.65 1.56
N PRO A 236 5.07 27.13 1.97
CA PRO A 236 4.17 26.43 1.06
C PRO A 236 3.75 27.26 -0.15
N LYS A 237 3.64 28.59 0.04
CA LYS A 237 3.32 29.54 -1.04
C LYS A 237 4.45 29.64 -2.04
N GLU A 238 5.68 29.89 -1.58
CA GLU A 238 6.87 29.95 -2.44
C GLU A 238 7.07 28.62 -3.20
N PHE A 239 6.89 27.49 -2.51
CA PHE A 239 6.98 26.16 -3.12
C PHE A 239 5.96 25.97 -4.25
N ARG A 240 4.69 26.37 -4.02
CA ARG A 240 3.65 26.32 -5.04
C ARG A 240 3.97 27.22 -6.24
N GLU A 241 4.37 28.46 -6.00
CA GLU A 241 4.66 29.44 -7.05
C GLU A 241 5.87 29.03 -7.91
N GLN A 242 6.90 28.43 -7.29
CA GLN A 242 8.11 28.01 -8.01
C GLN A 242 7.92 26.74 -8.86
N HIS A 243 7.00 25.85 -8.46
CA HIS A 243 6.91 24.51 -9.04
C HIS A 243 5.57 24.21 -9.74
N MET A 244 4.55 25.07 -9.63
CA MET A 244 3.39 24.99 -10.52
C MET A 244 3.82 25.32 -11.95
N GLN A 245 3.84 24.33 -12.84
CA GLN A 245 3.86 24.63 -14.26
C GLN A 245 2.54 25.33 -14.64
N PRO A 246 2.56 26.43 -15.41
CA PRO A 246 1.34 27.06 -15.86
C PRO A 246 0.55 26.03 -16.68
N VAL A 247 -0.67 25.75 -16.24
CA VAL A 247 -1.65 25.03 -17.06
C VAL A 247 -1.78 25.84 -18.35
N MET A 248 -1.21 25.35 -19.45
CA MET A 248 -1.45 25.94 -20.76
C MET A 248 -2.95 25.87 -21.00
N GLY A 249 -3.59 27.04 -21.02
CA GLY A 249 -5.02 27.22 -21.29
C GLY A 249 -5.40 26.74 -22.68
#